data_AF-A0A0W8DJU6-F1
#
_entry.id   AF-A0A0W8DJU6-F1
#
_cell.length_a   1.000
_cell.length_b   1.000
_cell.length_c   1.000
_cell.angle_alpha   90.00
_cell.angle_beta   90.00
_cell.angle_gamma   90.00
#
_symmetry.space_group_name_H-M   'P 1'
#
loop_
_entity.id
_entity.type
_entity.pdbx_description
1 polymer ?
#
loop_
_entity_poly.entity_id
_entity_poly.type
_entity_poly.pdbx_seq_one_letter_code
_entity_poly.pdbx_strand_id
1 'polypeptide(L)'
;MRALLDYMCTKTSLSWQHWVLLEDTAAHLFGVKGDMKGRVENAEILQGKKRQPMMTKLTSAGVMLLFLLICLVGPLAMFSSINPSTTANDVTLTTVVFGIVDEQETMNQLYSNSDSNSPSCKVDLNTDSASVQCVEFDVFSYDVWALSPPRMDLLVTQLQSTQVLNWTISFTFTRPGPTDDEVISTKYSVRITDEHRNALIPMIKQTVTDDDSTTLSAIQIDNLFPAVVQLTASSGVLQRSTQMRSVAITKHASDGSTWWTIEPVVSSSGTNYCSSDYPFCIIAVSDRIVQGLTTLGISSYGLTAVYIFVVVTVGSAVKGFFRGKLYQIQYEELPDPEDVLELVEGIYIARHEHYVGHLKDEVRIFETLVRVLRSPETLIKVTGTNIIHIPTAKEKLD
;
A
#
# COMPACT_ATOMS: atom_id res chain seq x y z
N MET A 1 -21.66 32.05 1.72
CA MET A 1 -21.21 33.06 0.73
C MET A 1 -22.39 33.90 0.21
N ARG A 2 -23.43 33.28 -0.38
CA ARG A 2 -24.64 33.98 -0.84
C ARG A 2 -25.25 34.91 0.24
N ALA A 3 -25.54 34.38 1.43
CA ALA A 3 -26.13 35.17 2.52
C ALA A 3 -25.32 36.43 2.88
N LEU A 4 -23.98 36.40 2.80
CA LEU A 4 -23.15 37.57 3.10
C LEU A 4 -23.17 38.60 1.97
N LEU A 5 -23.24 38.16 0.72
CA LEU A 5 -23.38 39.06 -0.43
C LEU A 5 -24.73 39.76 -0.41
N ASP A 6 -25.80 39.00 -0.18
CA ASP A 6 -27.17 39.54 -0.09
C ASP A 6 -27.27 40.56 1.05
N TYR A 7 -26.63 40.31 2.20
CA TYR A 7 -26.54 41.27 3.30
C TYR A 7 -25.86 42.60 2.89
N MET A 8 -24.74 42.54 2.17
CA MET A 8 -24.02 43.75 1.74
C MET A 8 -24.80 44.58 0.72
N CYS A 9 -25.59 43.93 -0.13
CA CYS A 9 -26.33 44.58 -1.20
C CYS A 9 -27.75 45.03 -0.81
N THR A 10 -28.28 44.54 0.32
CA THR A 10 -29.65 44.84 0.76
C THR A 10 -29.67 45.97 1.78
N LYS A 11 -30.67 46.85 1.69
CA LYS A 11 -30.94 47.86 2.71
C LYS A 11 -31.68 47.18 3.88
N THR A 12 -30.94 46.83 4.93
CA THR A 12 -31.46 46.20 6.16
C THR A 12 -30.98 46.95 7.39
N SER A 13 -31.75 46.82 8.47
CA SER A 13 -31.42 47.34 9.80
C SER A 13 -30.82 46.29 10.73
N LEU A 14 -30.87 45.01 10.33
CA LEU A 14 -30.29 43.92 11.09
C LEU A 14 -28.77 43.93 10.98
N SER A 15 -28.08 43.47 12.04
CA SER A 15 -26.64 43.21 11.95
C SER A 15 -26.38 41.94 11.14
N TRP A 16 -25.15 41.79 10.63
CA TRP A 16 -24.75 40.61 9.85
C TRP A 16 -24.98 39.28 10.59
N GLN A 17 -24.86 39.25 11.93
CA GLN A 17 -25.12 38.05 12.74
C GLN A 17 -26.61 37.69 12.76
N HIS A 18 -27.47 38.69 12.96
CA HIS A 18 -28.93 38.51 12.92
C HIS A 18 -29.42 38.14 11.52
N TRP A 19 -28.77 38.67 10.48
CA TRP A 19 -29.02 38.28 9.09
C TRP A 19 -28.71 36.79 8.86
N VAL A 20 -27.52 36.31 9.25
CA VAL A 20 -27.16 34.90 9.12
C VAL A 20 -28.10 34.01 9.93
N LEU A 21 -28.48 34.43 11.14
CA LEU A 21 -29.43 33.70 11.98
C LEU A 21 -30.81 33.56 11.30
N LEU A 22 -31.31 34.63 10.69
CA LEU A 22 -32.58 34.61 9.97
C LEU A 22 -32.54 33.63 8.80
N GLU A 23 -31.50 33.70 7.96
CA GLU A 23 -31.33 32.82 6.80
C GLU A 23 -31.19 31.34 7.22
N ASP A 24 -30.44 31.06 8.27
CA ASP A 24 -30.30 29.70 8.82
C ASP A 24 -31.64 29.16 9.36
N THR A 25 -32.38 30.01 10.09
CA THR A 25 -33.72 29.69 10.60
C THR A 25 -34.70 29.42 9.46
N ALA A 26 -34.71 30.27 8.44
CA ALA A 26 -35.57 30.13 7.27
C ALA A 26 -35.30 28.81 6.53
N ALA A 27 -34.02 28.50 6.27
CA ALA A 27 -33.62 27.26 5.63
C ALA A 27 -34.00 26.02 6.47
N HIS A 28 -33.79 26.10 7.79
CA HIS A 28 -34.16 25.03 8.71
C HIS A 28 -35.67 24.77 8.71
N LEU A 29 -36.50 25.81 8.90
CA LEU A 29 -37.96 25.69 8.90
C LEU A 29 -38.51 25.15 7.57
N PHE A 30 -37.92 25.57 6.44
CA PHE A 30 -38.30 25.05 5.13
C PHE A 30 -37.97 23.56 4.99
N GLY A 31 -36.81 23.12 5.51
CA GLY A 31 -36.47 21.70 5.59
C GLY A 31 -37.49 20.92 6.42
N VAL A 32 -37.84 21.43 7.61
CA VAL A 32 -38.85 20.82 8.50
C VAL A 32 -40.21 20.74 7.81
N LYS A 33 -40.64 21.77 7.07
CA LYS A 33 -41.88 21.75 6.26
C LYS A 33 -41.86 20.63 5.23
N GLY A 34 -40.72 20.41 4.57
CA GLY A 34 -40.52 19.29 3.63
C GLY A 34 -40.64 17.93 4.32
N ASP A 35 -39.96 17.77 5.45
CA ASP A 35 -39.99 16.53 6.24
C ASP A 35 -41.41 16.23 6.76
N MET A 36 -42.15 17.23 7.24
CA MET A 36 -43.54 17.06 7.67
C MET A 36 -44.46 16.63 6.53
N LYS A 37 -44.33 17.22 5.34
CA LYS A 37 -45.09 16.78 4.15
C LYS A 37 -44.81 15.31 3.82
N GLY A 38 -43.55 14.90 3.84
CA GLY A 38 -43.17 13.50 3.64
C GLY A 38 -43.72 12.55 4.72
N ARG A 39 -43.83 13.02 5.97
CA ARG A 39 -44.44 12.26 7.07
C ARG A 39 -45.96 12.12 6.92
N VAL A 40 -46.63 13.16 6.45
CA VAL A 40 -48.08 13.11 6.15
C VAL A 40 -48.37 12.11 5.03
N GLU A 41 -47.57 12.10 3.97
CA GLU A 41 -47.69 11.10 2.89
C GLU A 41 -47.45 9.67 3.41
N ASN A 42 -46.49 9.49 4.30
CA ASN A 42 -46.16 8.20 4.92
C ASN A 42 -46.92 7.92 6.24
N ALA A 43 -48.04 8.62 6.48
CA ALA A 43 -48.75 8.57 7.76
C ALA A 43 -49.20 7.16 8.15
N GLU A 44 -49.60 6.32 7.19
CA GLU A 44 -50.02 4.93 7.47
C GLU A 44 -48.88 4.07 8.07
N ILE A 45 -47.64 4.37 7.69
CA ILE A 45 -46.46 3.66 8.19
C ILE A 45 -46.08 4.18 9.58
N LEU A 46 -46.13 5.50 9.78
CA LEU A 46 -45.82 6.14 11.07
C LEU A 46 -46.87 5.83 12.15
N GLN A 47 -48.14 5.68 11.76
CA GLN A 47 -49.23 5.23 12.64
C GLN A 47 -49.15 3.74 12.99
N GLY A 48 -48.17 3.00 12.47
CA GLY A 48 -48.00 1.57 12.72
C GLY A 48 -49.02 0.68 12.00
N LYS A 49 -49.82 1.22 11.07
CA LYS A 49 -50.80 0.44 10.31
C LYS A 49 -50.15 -0.41 9.22
N LYS A 50 -48.97 -0.02 8.74
CA LYS A 50 -48.18 -0.75 7.74
C LYS A 50 -46.72 -0.87 8.17
N ARG A 51 -46.10 -2.00 7.82
CA ARG A 51 -44.64 -2.18 8.01
C ARG A 51 -43.86 -1.31 7.04
N GLN A 52 -42.71 -0.79 7.48
CA GLN A 52 -41.74 -0.15 6.60
C GLN A 52 -41.33 -1.10 5.46
N PRO A 53 -41.50 -0.71 4.18
CA PRO A 53 -41.20 -1.57 3.04
C PRO A 53 -39.70 -1.88 2.98
N MET A 54 -39.37 -3.10 2.51
CA MET A 54 -37.98 -3.58 2.47
C MET A 54 -37.09 -2.71 1.58
N MET A 55 -37.62 -2.21 0.45
CA MET A 55 -36.86 -1.37 -0.47
C MET A 55 -36.43 -0.05 0.19
N THR A 56 -37.31 0.63 0.92
CA THR A 56 -36.96 1.87 1.63
C THR A 56 -35.91 1.63 2.73
N LYS A 57 -35.96 0.47 3.41
CA LYS A 57 -34.90 0.09 4.36
C LYS A 57 -33.56 -0.14 3.67
N LEU A 58 -33.58 -0.81 2.52
CA LEU A 58 -32.38 -1.10 1.74
C LEU A 58 -31.76 0.18 1.15
N THR A 59 -32.58 1.10 0.63
CA THR A 59 -32.09 2.36 0.06
C THR A 59 -31.56 3.33 1.12
N SER A 60 -32.14 3.34 2.33
CA SER A 60 -31.67 4.20 3.41
C SER A 60 -30.48 3.60 4.16
N ALA A 61 -30.72 2.53 4.91
CA ALA A 61 -29.71 1.90 5.76
C ALA A 61 -28.68 1.10 4.95
N GLY A 62 -29.10 0.48 3.83
CA GLY A 62 -28.20 -0.31 2.99
C GLY A 62 -27.19 0.55 2.23
N VAL A 63 -27.58 1.74 1.73
CA VAL A 63 -26.63 2.68 1.09
C VAL A 63 -25.60 3.18 2.11
N MET A 64 -26.04 3.55 3.31
CA MET A 64 -25.14 3.94 4.39
C MET A 64 -24.17 2.80 4.77
N LEU A 65 -24.67 1.56 4.87
CA LEU A 65 -23.83 0.40 5.17
C LEU A 65 -22.82 0.12 4.05
N LEU A 66 -23.25 0.21 2.77
CA LEU A 66 -22.37 0.05 1.63
C LEU A 66 -21.27 1.10 1.62
N PHE A 67 -21.61 2.36 1.89
CA PHE A 67 -20.65 3.45 2.00
C PHE A 67 -19.60 3.18 3.08
N LEU A 68 -20.03 2.76 4.28
CA LEU A 68 -19.11 2.39 5.37
C LEU A 68 -18.19 1.22 4.98
N LEU A 69 -18.73 0.22 4.28
CA LEU A 69 -17.96 -0.93 3.81
C LEU A 69 -16.90 -0.50 2.78
N ILE A 70 -17.25 0.39 1.84
CA ILE A 70 -16.30 0.95 0.87
C ILE A 70 -15.22 1.77 1.57
N CYS A 71 -15.57 2.61 2.55
CA CYS A 71 -14.58 3.40 3.28
C CYS A 71 -13.63 2.55 4.13
N LEU A 72 -14.08 1.38 4.61
CA LEU A 72 -13.25 0.47 5.41
C LEU A 72 -12.43 -0.45 4.50
N VAL A 73 -13.07 -1.11 3.53
CA VAL A 73 -12.45 -2.13 2.66
C VAL A 73 -11.68 -1.50 1.50
N GLY A 74 -12.12 -0.35 0.96
CA GLY A 74 -11.50 0.31 -0.18
C GLY A 74 -10.01 0.61 0.02
N PRO A 75 -9.62 1.29 1.12
CA PRO A 75 -8.22 1.50 1.43
C PRO A 75 -7.44 0.18 1.61
N LEU A 76 -8.01 -0.81 2.31
CA LEU A 76 -7.38 -2.13 2.49
C LEU A 76 -7.14 -2.84 1.15
N ALA A 77 -8.09 -2.76 0.21
CA ALA A 77 -7.98 -3.38 -1.11
C ALA A 77 -6.84 -2.77 -1.92
N MET A 78 -6.62 -1.45 -1.80
CA MET A 78 -5.48 -0.75 -2.41
C MET A 78 -4.12 -1.21 -1.86
N PHE A 79 -4.07 -1.77 -0.66
CA PHE A 79 -2.83 -2.30 -0.05
C PHE A 79 -2.67 -3.82 -0.18
N SER A 80 -3.68 -4.51 -0.69
CA SER A 80 -3.60 -5.96 -0.90
C SER A 80 -2.85 -6.31 -2.19
N SER A 81 -2.50 -7.58 -2.36
CA SER A 81 -2.00 -8.14 -3.62
C SER A 81 -2.96 -7.96 -4.81
N ILE A 82 -4.21 -7.54 -4.55
CA ILE A 82 -5.25 -7.22 -5.54
C ILE A 82 -5.09 -5.77 -6.05
N ASN A 83 -4.10 -5.01 -5.57
CA ASN A 83 -3.84 -3.67 -6.08
C ASN A 83 -3.41 -3.73 -7.56
N PRO A 84 -4.19 -3.15 -8.50
CA PRO A 84 -3.88 -3.16 -9.93
C PRO A 84 -2.63 -2.33 -10.26
N SER A 85 -2.14 -1.52 -9.31
CA SER A 85 -0.91 -0.73 -9.44
C SER A 85 0.35 -1.52 -9.04
N THR A 86 0.22 -2.81 -8.71
CA THR A 86 1.38 -3.68 -8.48
C THR A 86 2.03 -4.02 -9.83
N THR A 87 3.31 -3.71 -9.94
CA THR A 87 4.13 -3.99 -11.11
C THR A 87 5.15 -5.08 -10.79
N ALA A 88 5.55 -5.84 -11.81
CA ALA A 88 6.69 -6.74 -11.69
C ALA A 88 7.96 -5.97 -11.31
N ASN A 89 8.80 -6.59 -10.47
CA ASN A 89 10.07 -6.02 -10.02
C ASN A 89 11.21 -6.89 -10.53
N ASP A 90 11.36 -6.92 -11.84
CA ASP A 90 12.31 -7.80 -12.49
C ASP A 90 13.75 -7.33 -12.20
N VAL A 91 14.61 -8.31 -11.97
CA VAL A 91 16.04 -8.12 -11.76
C VAL A 91 16.67 -7.73 -13.09
N THR A 92 17.43 -6.63 -13.05
CA THR A 92 18.06 -5.99 -14.22
C THR A 92 19.50 -6.42 -14.42
N LEU A 93 20.21 -6.66 -13.31
CA LEU A 93 21.58 -7.14 -13.33
C LEU A 93 21.79 -8.06 -12.14
N THR A 94 22.37 -9.22 -12.41
CA THR A 94 22.88 -10.11 -11.38
C THR A 94 24.36 -10.27 -11.57
N THR A 95 25.12 -10.22 -10.48
CA THR A 95 26.54 -10.56 -10.52
C THR A 95 26.85 -11.60 -9.47
N VAL A 96 27.68 -12.56 -9.86
CA VAL A 96 28.12 -13.65 -9.02
C VAL A 96 29.62 -13.62 -8.91
N VAL A 97 30.12 -13.65 -7.68
CA VAL A 97 31.56 -13.70 -7.39
C VAL A 97 31.81 -14.89 -6.48
N PHE A 98 32.72 -15.76 -6.89
CA PHE A 98 33.16 -16.92 -6.12
C PHE A 98 34.65 -16.82 -5.81
N GLY A 99 35.01 -17.15 -4.58
CA GLY A 99 36.40 -17.09 -4.14
C GLY A 99 36.66 -17.73 -2.79
N ILE A 100 37.91 -17.63 -2.36
CA ILE A 100 38.37 -18.10 -1.05
C ILE A 100 38.43 -16.89 -0.13
N VAL A 101 37.78 -17.01 1.04
CA VAL A 101 37.79 -15.97 2.07
C VAL A 101 38.62 -16.47 3.24
N ASP A 102 39.58 -15.64 3.65
CA ASP A 102 40.42 -15.86 4.82
C ASP A 102 39.74 -15.33 6.11
N GLU A 103 40.30 -15.62 7.28
CA GLU A 103 39.82 -15.14 8.59
C GLU A 103 39.75 -13.61 8.69
N GLN A 104 40.53 -12.89 7.88
CA GLN A 104 40.52 -11.42 7.78
C GLN A 104 39.46 -10.89 6.80
N GLU A 105 38.50 -11.72 6.37
CA GLU A 105 37.45 -11.41 5.39
C GLU A 105 37.95 -10.93 4.02
N THR A 106 39.25 -11.11 3.73
CA THR A 106 39.82 -10.77 2.44
C THR A 106 39.47 -11.87 1.44
N MET A 107 38.69 -11.52 0.40
CA MET A 107 38.30 -12.45 -0.65
C MET A 107 39.36 -12.50 -1.76
N ASN A 108 39.85 -13.70 -2.05
CA ASN A 108 40.57 -14.01 -3.27
C ASN A 108 39.58 -14.50 -4.31
N GLN A 109 39.20 -13.61 -5.22
CA GLN A 109 38.27 -13.89 -6.32
C GLN A 109 38.89 -14.88 -7.30
N LEU A 110 38.15 -15.96 -7.57
CA LEU A 110 38.54 -16.99 -8.54
C LEU A 110 37.65 -16.93 -9.77
N TYR A 111 36.36 -16.65 -9.59
CA TYR A 111 35.37 -16.61 -10.66
C TYR A 111 34.45 -15.40 -10.49
N SER A 112 34.12 -14.78 -11.62
CA SER A 112 33.21 -13.63 -11.72
C SER A 112 32.39 -13.72 -12.99
N ASN A 113 31.09 -13.54 -12.86
CA ASN A 113 30.16 -13.51 -13.98
C ASN A 113 29.00 -12.55 -13.68
N SER A 114 28.34 -12.07 -14.72
CA SER A 114 27.17 -11.22 -14.64
C SER A 114 26.15 -11.57 -15.71
N ASP A 115 24.87 -11.61 -15.33
CA ASP A 115 23.75 -11.74 -16.24
C ASP A 115 22.87 -10.48 -16.19
N SER A 116 22.50 -9.99 -17.36
CA SER A 116 21.67 -8.80 -17.55
C SER A 116 20.35 -9.10 -18.25
N ASN A 117 20.15 -10.33 -18.74
CA ASN A 117 18.95 -10.70 -19.50
C ASN A 117 18.43 -12.07 -19.08
N SER A 118 17.88 -12.12 -17.87
CA SER A 118 17.33 -13.35 -17.30
C SER A 118 15.89 -13.61 -17.83
N PRO A 119 15.62 -14.73 -18.52
CA PRO A 119 14.28 -15.08 -18.98
C PRO A 119 13.33 -15.38 -17.81
N SER A 120 12.05 -15.08 -17.99
CA SER A 120 11.02 -15.46 -17.03
C SER A 120 10.81 -16.98 -17.04
N CYS A 121 10.80 -17.60 -15.86
CA CYS A 121 10.58 -19.05 -15.74
C CYS A 121 9.47 -19.38 -14.75
N LYS A 122 8.82 -20.54 -14.95
CA LYS A 122 7.75 -21.02 -14.09
C LYS A 122 8.30 -22.05 -13.11
N VAL A 123 7.97 -21.87 -11.84
CA VAL A 123 8.43 -22.73 -10.75
C VAL A 123 7.24 -23.05 -9.85
N ASP A 124 7.02 -24.33 -9.56
CA ASP A 124 5.89 -24.83 -8.76
C ASP A 124 6.08 -24.58 -7.24
N LEU A 125 6.34 -23.33 -6.85
CA LEU A 125 6.61 -22.94 -5.46
C LEU A 125 5.69 -21.81 -4.96
N ASN A 126 4.42 -21.77 -5.41
CA ASN A 126 3.45 -20.72 -5.07
C ASN A 126 4.02 -19.31 -5.29
N THR A 127 4.45 -19.04 -6.52
CA THR A 127 5.12 -17.79 -6.91
C THR A 127 4.20 -16.79 -7.63
N ASP A 128 2.88 -17.02 -7.65
CA ASP A 128 1.92 -16.18 -8.37
C ASP A 128 1.91 -14.70 -7.93
N SER A 129 2.39 -14.42 -6.71
CA SER A 129 2.49 -13.07 -6.15
C SER A 129 3.80 -12.34 -6.51
N ALA A 130 4.74 -12.99 -7.20
CA ALA A 130 6.10 -12.52 -7.43
C ALA A 130 6.49 -12.63 -8.92
N SER A 131 7.46 -11.86 -9.37
CA SER A 131 8.11 -12.11 -10.65
C SER A 131 9.21 -13.16 -10.48
N VAL A 132 9.26 -14.13 -11.39
CA VAL A 132 10.22 -15.24 -11.34
C VAL A 132 11.11 -15.16 -12.56
N GLN A 133 12.41 -15.12 -12.33
CA GLN A 133 13.43 -15.12 -13.36
C GLN A 133 14.43 -16.25 -13.11
N CYS A 134 14.82 -16.90 -14.20
CA CYS A 134 15.89 -17.87 -14.19
C CYS A 134 17.16 -17.13 -14.62
N VAL A 135 18.05 -16.95 -13.65
CA VAL A 135 19.31 -16.27 -13.86
C VAL A 135 20.33 -17.34 -14.25
N GLU A 136 20.87 -17.20 -15.44
CA GLU A 136 21.75 -18.17 -16.06
C GLU A 136 23.14 -17.55 -16.22
N PHE A 137 24.18 -18.30 -15.87
CA PHE A 137 25.56 -17.85 -15.90
C PHE A 137 26.41 -18.80 -16.74
N ASP A 138 27.43 -18.27 -17.41
CA ASP A 138 28.43 -19.08 -18.10
C ASP A 138 29.31 -19.86 -17.11
N VAL A 139 29.73 -21.05 -17.52
CA VAL A 139 30.60 -21.94 -16.72
C VAL A 139 31.98 -21.32 -16.50
N PHE A 140 32.45 -20.46 -17.41
CA PHE A 140 33.76 -19.80 -17.32
C PHE A 140 33.66 -18.39 -16.72
N SER A 141 34.73 -17.97 -16.05
CA SER A 141 34.85 -16.59 -15.53
C SER A 141 35.04 -15.60 -16.69
N TYR A 142 34.35 -14.46 -16.63
CA TYR A 142 34.57 -13.35 -17.58
C TYR A 142 35.90 -12.62 -17.33
N ASP A 143 36.36 -12.63 -16.08
CA ASP A 143 37.64 -12.06 -15.70
C ASP A 143 38.75 -13.11 -15.75
N VAL A 144 39.89 -12.74 -16.32
CA VAL A 144 41.13 -13.54 -16.26
C VAL A 144 41.64 -13.57 -14.82
N TRP A 145 42.05 -14.75 -14.36
CA TRP A 145 42.63 -14.90 -13.03
C TRP A 145 44.08 -14.44 -13.05
N ALA A 146 44.30 -13.18 -12.66
CA ALA A 146 45.63 -12.60 -12.51
C ALA A 146 45.92 -12.34 -11.02
N LEU A 147 46.76 -13.20 -10.43
CA LEU A 147 47.23 -13.04 -9.06
C LEU A 147 48.71 -12.65 -9.08
N SER A 148 49.11 -11.66 -8.27
CA SER A 148 50.52 -11.29 -8.19
C SER A 148 51.34 -12.46 -7.62
N PRO A 149 52.56 -12.72 -8.13
CA PRO A 149 53.41 -13.81 -7.63
C PRO A 149 53.53 -13.88 -6.09
N PRO A 150 53.78 -12.76 -5.36
CA PRO A 150 53.84 -12.82 -3.89
C PRO A 150 52.50 -13.17 -3.23
N ARG A 151 51.37 -12.79 -3.82
CA ARG A 151 50.03 -13.15 -3.31
C ARG A 151 49.68 -14.60 -3.60
N MET A 152 50.20 -15.15 -4.70
CA MET A 152 50.10 -16.58 -5.00
C MET A 152 50.90 -17.42 -4.00
N ASP A 153 52.14 -17.02 -3.68
CA ASP A 153 52.94 -17.68 -2.66
C ASP A 153 52.26 -17.60 -1.28
N LEU A 154 51.72 -16.42 -0.93
CA LEU A 154 50.95 -16.24 0.30
C LEU A 154 49.75 -17.19 0.35
N LEU A 155 48.94 -17.26 -0.72
CA LEU A 155 47.78 -18.16 -0.78
C LEU A 155 48.19 -19.63 -0.63
N VAL A 156 49.29 -20.05 -1.26
CA VAL A 156 49.83 -21.41 -1.11
C VAL A 156 50.25 -21.66 0.35
N THR A 157 50.93 -20.71 1.00
CA THR A 157 51.30 -20.86 2.41
C THR A 157 50.08 -20.92 3.33
N GLN A 158 49.02 -20.17 3.04
CA GLN A 158 47.74 -20.23 3.78
C GLN A 158 47.04 -21.58 3.60
N LEU A 159 47.09 -22.16 2.40
CA LEU A 159 46.52 -23.48 2.13
C LEU A 159 47.29 -24.61 2.82
N GLN A 160 48.61 -24.47 2.96
CA GLN A 160 49.46 -25.40 3.72
C GLN A 160 49.34 -25.23 5.25
N SER A 161 48.87 -24.06 5.69
CA SER A 161 48.62 -23.76 7.09
C SER A 161 47.31 -24.40 7.59
N THR A 162 47.15 -24.46 8.92
CA THR A 162 45.92 -24.90 9.60
C THR A 162 44.89 -23.79 9.75
N GLN A 163 45.08 -22.63 9.10
CA GLN A 163 44.19 -21.48 9.19
C GLN A 163 42.82 -21.78 8.56
N VAL A 164 41.71 -21.32 9.15
CA VAL A 164 40.38 -21.61 8.63
C VAL A 164 40.12 -20.80 7.35
N LEU A 165 39.89 -21.50 6.25
CA LEU A 165 39.52 -20.88 4.97
C LEU A 165 38.11 -21.33 4.59
N ASN A 166 37.35 -20.43 3.98
CA ASN A 166 35.99 -20.72 3.52
C ASN A 166 35.85 -20.46 2.02
N TRP A 167 35.27 -21.41 1.30
CA TRP A 167 34.68 -21.19 -0.02
C TRP A 167 33.50 -20.26 0.15
N THR A 168 33.50 -19.12 -0.53
CA THR A 168 32.39 -18.16 -0.44
C THR A 168 31.91 -17.80 -1.84
N ILE A 169 30.61 -17.98 -2.06
CA ILE A 169 29.90 -17.47 -3.24
C ILE A 169 29.01 -16.31 -2.83
N SER A 170 29.10 -15.21 -3.57
CA SER A 170 28.29 -14.03 -3.34
C SER A 170 27.47 -13.71 -4.58
N PHE A 171 26.17 -13.56 -4.40
CA PHE A 171 25.24 -13.11 -5.43
C PHE A 171 24.80 -11.71 -5.10
N THR A 172 24.84 -10.83 -6.08
CA THR A 172 24.29 -9.48 -5.99
C THR A 172 23.21 -9.32 -7.05
N PHE A 173 22.06 -8.79 -6.65
CA PHE A 173 20.88 -8.60 -7.49
C PHE A 173 20.56 -7.12 -7.52
N THR A 174 20.45 -6.55 -8.71
CA THR A 174 20.09 -5.15 -8.94
C THR A 174 18.72 -5.08 -9.59
N ARG A 175 17.81 -4.32 -9.01
CA ARG A 175 16.41 -4.22 -9.42
C ARG A 175 15.91 -2.78 -9.27
N PRO A 176 14.84 -2.37 -9.97
CA PRO A 176 14.39 -0.97 -10.01
C PRO A 176 13.78 -0.44 -8.71
N GLY A 177 13.53 -1.30 -7.71
CA GLY A 177 13.10 -0.83 -6.40
C GLY A 177 12.95 -1.94 -5.36
N PRO A 178 12.61 -1.61 -4.10
CA PRO A 178 12.35 -0.26 -3.57
C PRO A 178 13.61 0.60 -3.45
N THR A 179 13.46 1.93 -3.38
CA THR A 179 14.54 2.94 -3.42
C THR A 179 15.63 2.76 -2.36
N ASP A 180 15.29 2.13 -1.23
CA ASP A 180 16.26 1.82 -0.16
C ASP A 180 17.00 0.48 -0.38
N ASP A 181 16.47 -0.42 -1.23
CA ASP A 181 16.98 -1.78 -1.47
C ASP A 181 17.04 -2.12 -2.98
N GLU A 182 17.64 -1.23 -3.78
CA GLU A 182 17.86 -1.43 -5.21
C GLU A 182 18.91 -2.52 -5.49
N VAL A 183 19.93 -2.62 -4.64
CA VAL A 183 21.01 -3.62 -4.72
C VAL A 183 20.99 -4.48 -3.48
N ILE A 184 20.74 -5.77 -3.65
CA ILE A 184 20.76 -6.75 -2.55
C ILE A 184 21.84 -7.79 -2.81
N SER A 185 22.66 -8.06 -1.79
CA SER A 185 23.67 -9.11 -1.81
C SER A 185 23.38 -10.23 -0.83
N THR A 186 23.64 -11.48 -1.22
CA THR A 186 23.69 -12.65 -0.32
C THR A 186 25.01 -13.38 -0.47
N LYS A 187 25.54 -13.92 0.63
CA LYS A 187 26.79 -14.66 0.66
C LYS A 187 26.55 -16.03 1.29
N TYR A 188 27.04 -17.08 0.64
CA TYR A 188 27.04 -18.44 1.16
C TYR A 188 28.48 -18.93 1.32
N SER A 189 28.79 -19.47 2.49
CA SER A 189 30.15 -19.89 2.83
C SER A 189 30.20 -21.35 3.30
N VAL A 190 31.13 -22.13 2.75
CA VAL A 190 31.40 -23.52 3.12
C VAL A 190 32.86 -23.65 3.53
N ARG A 191 33.14 -24.37 4.63
CA ARG A 191 34.51 -24.56 5.13
C ARG A 191 35.34 -25.41 4.15
N ILE A 192 36.59 -25.01 3.91
CA ILE A 192 37.53 -25.77 3.10
C ILE A 192 38.10 -26.93 3.93
N THR A 193 37.95 -28.17 3.43
CA THR A 193 38.50 -29.39 4.04
C THR A 193 39.97 -29.60 3.63
N ASP A 194 40.68 -30.47 4.35
CA ASP A 194 42.08 -30.79 4.05
C ASP A 194 42.26 -31.45 2.68
N GLU A 195 41.26 -32.22 2.23
CA GLU A 195 41.21 -32.78 0.88
C GLU A 195 41.15 -31.69 -0.19
N HIS A 196 40.29 -30.68 0.01
CA HIS A 196 40.22 -29.52 -0.90
C HIS A 196 41.55 -28.76 -0.93
N ARG A 197 42.25 -28.60 0.21
CA ARG A 197 43.56 -27.92 0.25
C ARG A 197 44.61 -28.64 -0.57
N ASN A 198 44.72 -29.97 -0.39
CA ASN A 198 45.70 -30.79 -1.09
C ASN A 198 45.46 -30.82 -2.61
N ALA A 199 44.19 -30.77 -3.04
CA ALA A 199 43.83 -30.68 -4.45
C ALA A 199 44.02 -29.27 -5.06
N LEU A 200 43.84 -28.22 -4.26
CA LEU A 200 43.92 -26.83 -4.74
C LEU A 200 45.36 -26.34 -4.93
N ILE A 201 46.30 -26.77 -4.08
CA ILE A 201 47.72 -26.40 -4.18
C ILE A 201 48.32 -26.70 -5.57
N PRO A 202 48.19 -27.91 -6.14
CA PRO A 202 48.71 -28.19 -7.47
C PRO A 202 47.97 -27.38 -8.57
N MET A 203 46.66 -27.15 -8.43
CA MET A 203 45.91 -26.30 -9.38
C MET A 203 46.43 -24.86 -9.38
N ILE A 204 46.66 -24.27 -8.20
CA ILE A 204 47.18 -22.91 -8.11
C ILE A 204 48.60 -22.82 -8.69
N LYS A 205 49.46 -23.79 -8.39
CA LYS A 205 50.86 -23.84 -8.86
C LYS A 205 51.00 -24.17 -10.34
N GLN A 206 49.97 -24.69 -11.01
CA GLN A 206 50.00 -24.96 -12.44
C GLN A 206 50.31 -23.68 -13.21
N THR A 207 51.42 -23.70 -13.95
CA THR A 207 51.86 -22.58 -14.80
C THR A 207 51.57 -22.89 -16.26
N VAL A 208 51.57 -21.84 -17.09
CA VAL A 208 51.21 -21.86 -18.52
C VAL A 208 52.07 -22.84 -19.35
N THR A 209 53.21 -23.29 -18.83
CA THR A 209 54.19 -24.13 -19.55
C THR A 209 54.04 -25.64 -19.33
N ASP A 210 53.12 -26.10 -18.49
CA ASP A 210 52.90 -27.54 -18.32
C ASP A 210 52.10 -28.09 -19.51
N ASP A 211 52.78 -28.90 -20.33
CA ASP A 211 52.23 -29.69 -21.43
C ASP A 211 50.92 -30.40 -21.04
N ASP A 212 50.06 -30.56 -22.04
CA ASP A 212 48.63 -30.91 -22.08
C ASP A 212 48.21 -32.25 -21.40
N SER A 213 48.97 -32.80 -20.44
CA SER A 213 48.81 -34.18 -19.96
C SER A 213 48.56 -34.37 -18.45
N THR A 214 48.33 -33.32 -17.66
CA THR A 214 47.84 -33.48 -16.27
C THR A 214 46.42 -32.93 -16.15
N THR A 215 45.43 -33.79 -16.45
CA THR A 215 44.03 -33.50 -16.13
C THR A 215 43.86 -33.51 -14.60
N LEU A 216 44.01 -32.34 -13.97
CA LEU A 216 43.74 -32.19 -12.54
C LEU A 216 42.26 -32.46 -12.29
N SER A 217 41.98 -33.33 -11.32
CA SER A 217 40.62 -33.70 -10.94
C SER A 217 39.87 -32.49 -10.38
N ALA A 218 38.68 -32.20 -10.90
CA ALA A 218 37.82 -31.12 -10.41
C ALA A 218 37.56 -31.25 -8.90
N ILE A 219 37.65 -30.12 -8.19
CA ILE A 219 37.37 -30.10 -6.74
C ILE A 219 35.86 -29.94 -6.57
N GLN A 220 35.21 -30.94 -5.95
CA GLN A 220 33.78 -30.92 -5.68
C GLN A 220 33.50 -30.28 -4.32
N ILE A 221 32.67 -29.23 -4.31
CA ILE A 221 32.23 -28.50 -3.13
C ILE A 221 30.76 -28.78 -2.92
N ASP A 222 30.44 -29.44 -1.81
CA ASP A 222 29.08 -29.81 -1.50
C ASP A 222 28.26 -28.70 -0.84
N ASN A 223 26.98 -28.62 -1.22
CA ASN A 223 25.97 -27.74 -0.62
C ASN A 223 26.39 -26.26 -0.54
N LEU A 224 26.85 -25.68 -1.65
CA LEU A 224 27.40 -24.32 -1.68
C LEU A 224 26.31 -23.23 -1.69
N PHE A 225 25.28 -23.36 -2.53
CA PHE A 225 24.22 -22.34 -2.67
C PHE A 225 22.84 -22.97 -2.92
N PRO A 226 21.73 -22.29 -2.56
CA PRO A 226 20.38 -22.80 -2.80
C PRO A 226 19.94 -22.62 -4.26
N ALA A 227 19.09 -23.53 -4.74
CA ALA A 227 18.55 -23.44 -6.11
C ALA A 227 17.58 -22.26 -6.34
N VAL A 228 16.86 -21.85 -5.29
CA VAL A 228 15.82 -20.81 -5.36
C VAL A 228 15.99 -19.82 -4.21
N VAL A 229 16.10 -18.55 -4.57
CA VAL A 229 16.17 -17.41 -3.64
C VAL A 229 14.98 -16.48 -3.85
N GLN A 230 14.46 -15.94 -2.75
CA GLN A 230 13.41 -14.94 -2.76
C GLN A 230 14.01 -13.57 -2.40
N LEU A 231 13.85 -12.62 -3.30
CA LEU A 231 14.25 -11.24 -3.13
C LEU A 231 13.06 -10.47 -2.57
N THR A 232 13.05 -10.29 -1.26
CA THR A 232 11.98 -9.56 -0.59
C THR A 232 12.15 -8.05 -0.73
N ALA A 233 11.06 -7.30 -0.54
CA ALA A 233 11.09 -5.84 -0.57
C ALA A 233 11.63 -5.20 0.73
N SER A 234 11.75 -5.93 1.84
CA SER A 234 12.09 -5.35 3.15
C SER A 234 13.04 -6.16 4.03
N SER A 235 13.24 -7.45 3.73
CA SER A 235 14.04 -8.37 4.57
C SER A 235 15.26 -8.95 3.84
N GLY A 236 15.67 -8.35 2.72
CA GLY A 236 16.79 -8.81 1.91
C GLY A 236 16.49 -10.10 1.13
N VAL A 237 17.48 -10.99 1.03
CA VAL A 237 17.36 -12.30 0.37
C VAL A 237 16.98 -13.37 1.37
N LEU A 238 15.88 -14.09 1.09
CA LEU A 238 15.48 -15.28 1.82
C LEU A 238 15.76 -16.53 1.00
N GLN A 239 16.30 -17.56 1.64
CA GLN A 239 16.42 -18.88 1.02
C GLN A 239 15.04 -19.55 1.03
N ARG A 240 14.49 -19.83 -0.17
CA ARG A 240 13.17 -20.48 -0.32
C ARG A 240 13.28 -21.99 -0.53
N SER A 241 14.35 -22.44 -1.18
CA SER A 241 14.60 -23.87 -1.39
C SER A 241 15.39 -24.50 -0.23
N THR A 242 14.98 -25.70 0.18
CA THR A 242 15.77 -26.57 1.08
C THR A 242 16.88 -27.32 0.35
N GLN A 243 16.83 -27.38 -0.98
CA GLN A 243 17.83 -28.06 -1.80
C GLN A 243 19.00 -27.11 -2.11
N MET A 244 20.17 -27.48 -1.59
CA MET A 244 21.44 -26.85 -1.90
C MET A 244 22.09 -27.54 -3.12
N ARG A 245 22.88 -26.80 -3.88
CA ARG A 245 23.60 -27.27 -5.06
C ARG A 245 25.09 -27.40 -4.76
N SER A 246 25.68 -28.49 -5.24
CA SER A 246 27.11 -28.73 -5.22
C SER A 246 27.76 -28.24 -6.52
N VAL A 247 29.02 -27.86 -6.45
CA VAL A 247 29.77 -27.25 -7.56
C VAL A 247 31.14 -27.92 -7.68
N ALA A 248 31.56 -28.22 -8.89
CA ALA A 248 32.91 -28.63 -9.23
C ALA A 248 33.70 -27.44 -9.80
N ILE A 249 34.93 -27.26 -9.34
CA ILE A 249 35.82 -26.19 -9.81
C ILE A 249 37.06 -26.75 -10.47
N THR A 250 37.46 -26.13 -11.59
CA THR A 250 38.71 -26.43 -12.31
C THR A 250 39.38 -25.14 -12.74
N LYS A 251 40.72 -25.18 -12.81
CA LYS A 251 41.53 -24.09 -13.35
C LYS A 251 42.01 -24.49 -14.74
N HIS A 252 41.93 -23.56 -15.68
CA HIS A 252 42.44 -23.71 -17.03
C HIS A 252 43.56 -22.69 -17.28
N ALA A 253 44.51 -23.08 -18.12
CA ALA A 253 45.63 -22.25 -18.55
C ALA A 253 45.80 -22.40 -20.07
N SER A 254 45.81 -21.29 -20.79
CA SER A 254 46.06 -21.28 -22.23
C SER A 254 46.68 -19.93 -22.62
N ASP A 255 47.66 -19.95 -23.54
CA ASP A 255 48.23 -18.76 -24.19
C ASP A 255 48.57 -17.59 -23.22
N GLY A 256 49.18 -17.90 -22.07
CA GLY A 256 49.61 -16.88 -21.10
C GLY A 256 48.52 -16.41 -20.12
N SER A 257 47.28 -16.88 -20.27
CA SER A 257 46.14 -16.51 -19.42
C SER A 257 45.63 -17.72 -18.63
N THR A 258 45.24 -17.50 -17.38
CA THR A 258 44.60 -18.52 -16.55
C THR A 258 43.22 -18.08 -16.11
N TRP A 259 42.25 -18.99 -16.07
CA TRP A 259 40.89 -18.70 -15.61
C TRP A 259 40.32 -19.91 -14.86
N TRP A 260 39.24 -19.67 -14.11
CA TRP A 260 38.51 -20.72 -13.40
C TRP A 260 37.18 -21.00 -14.08
N THR A 261 36.76 -22.26 -14.00
CA THR A 261 35.45 -22.73 -14.45
C THR A 261 34.71 -23.37 -13.27
N ILE A 262 33.40 -23.15 -13.26
CA ILE A 262 32.45 -23.57 -12.24
C ILE A 262 31.39 -24.41 -12.93
N GLU A 263 31.40 -25.72 -12.68
CA GLU A 263 30.42 -26.65 -13.21
C GLU A 263 29.52 -27.17 -12.07
N PRO A 264 28.19 -27.04 -12.15
CA PRO A 264 27.33 -27.60 -11.13
C PRO A 264 27.29 -29.12 -11.21
N VAL A 265 27.38 -29.78 -10.06
CA VAL A 265 27.24 -31.23 -9.98
C VAL A 265 25.76 -31.57 -10.04
N VAL A 266 25.30 -31.99 -11.22
CA VAL A 266 23.90 -32.39 -11.44
C VAL A 266 23.63 -33.70 -10.72
N SER A 267 22.94 -33.62 -9.58
CA SER A 267 22.40 -34.81 -8.91
C SER A 267 21.14 -35.27 -9.64
N SER A 268 21.08 -36.56 -9.99
CA SER A 268 20.00 -37.19 -10.75
C SER A 268 18.62 -37.16 -10.07
N SER A 269 18.53 -36.63 -8.84
CA SER A 269 17.33 -36.56 -8.01
C SER A 269 16.75 -35.13 -7.87
N GLY A 270 17.41 -34.11 -8.42
CA GLY A 270 16.96 -32.72 -8.33
C GLY A 270 16.14 -32.23 -9.53
N THR A 271 15.25 -31.26 -9.29
CA THR A 271 14.65 -30.47 -10.36
C THR A 271 15.71 -29.56 -10.98
N ASN A 272 16.10 -29.85 -12.22
CA ASN A 272 16.97 -28.97 -13.00
C ASN A 272 16.13 -27.82 -13.54
N TYR A 273 16.25 -26.67 -12.88
CA TYR A 273 15.63 -25.42 -13.33
C TYR A 273 16.43 -24.67 -14.40
N CYS A 274 17.63 -25.15 -14.72
CA CYS A 274 18.53 -24.51 -15.69
C CYS A 274 18.23 -25.00 -17.12
N SER A 275 18.43 -24.11 -18.10
CA SER A 275 18.49 -24.53 -19.51
C SER A 275 19.64 -25.51 -19.76
N SER A 276 19.54 -26.29 -20.84
CA SER A 276 20.62 -27.20 -21.26
C SER A 276 21.91 -26.47 -21.61
N ASP A 277 21.79 -25.21 -22.02
CA ASP A 277 22.90 -24.41 -22.56
C ASP A 277 23.71 -23.75 -21.44
N TYR A 278 23.07 -23.46 -20.29
CA TYR A 278 23.68 -22.81 -19.14
C TYR A 278 23.49 -23.69 -17.89
N PRO A 279 24.44 -24.60 -17.60
CA PRO A 279 24.27 -25.52 -16.48
C PRO A 279 24.29 -24.79 -15.13
N PHE A 280 25.00 -23.66 -15.03
CA PHE A 280 25.06 -22.85 -13.82
C PHE A 280 23.92 -21.81 -13.80
N CYS A 281 22.91 -22.05 -12.96
CA CYS A 281 21.77 -21.15 -12.82
C CYS A 281 21.28 -21.02 -11.37
N ILE A 282 20.56 -19.93 -11.11
CA ILE A 282 19.81 -19.67 -9.88
C ILE A 282 18.44 -19.07 -10.21
N ILE A 283 17.40 -19.47 -9.48
CA ILE A 283 16.09 -18.85 -9.63
C ILE A 283 15.97 -17.68 -8.66
N ALA A 284 15.71 -16.49 -9.21
CA ALA A 284 15.36 -15.31 -8.44
C ALA A 284 13.84 -15.11 -8.45
N VAL A 285 13.24 -15.17 -7.27
CA VAL A 285 11.82 -14.84 -7.05
C VAL A 285 11.75 -13.45 -6.45
N SER A 286 11.39 -12.44 -7.24
CA SER A 286 11.35 -11.04 -6.82
C SER A 286 9.93 -10.62 -6.47
N ASP A 287 9.74 -10.09 -5.26
CA ASP A 287 8.42 -9.61 -4.83
C ASP A 287 7.98 -8.40 -5.67
N ARG A 288 6.70 -8.38 -6.06
CA ARG A 288 6.11 -7.24 -6.79
C ARG A 288 6.13 -5.98 -5.96
N ILE A 289 6.28 -4.84 -6.63
CA ILE A 289 6.31 -3.52 -5.99
C ILE A 289 5.16 -2.65 -6.51
N VAL A 290 4.74 -1.67 -5.71
CA VAL A 290 3.78 -0.65 -6.13
C VAL A 290 4.56 0.56 -6.62
N GLN A 291 4.73 0.69 -7.94
CA GLN A 291 5.36 1.85 -8.54
C GLN A 291 4.43 3.07 -8.45
N GLY A 292 4.90 4.17 -7.85
CA GLY A 292 4.17 5.45 -7.76
C GLY A 292 3.76 5.91 -6.35
N LEU A 293 3.77 5.02 -5.35
CA LEU A 293 3.61 5.43 -3.93
C LEU A 293 4.95 5.85 -3.31
N THR A 294 6.05 5.21 -3.74
CA THR A 294 7.41 5.52 -3.33
C THR A 294 7.90 6.87 -3.87
N THR A 295 7.41 7.32 -5.03
CA THR A 295 7.74 8.65 -5.60
C THR A 295 7.14 9.81 -4.80
N LEU A 296 6.18 9.54 -3.92
CA LEU A 296 5.61 10.51 -2.98
C LEU A 296 6.39 10.56 -1.65
N GLY A 297 7.49 9.81 -1.52
CA GLY A 297 8.30 9.76 -0.29
C GLY A 297 7.60 9.06 0.88
N ILE A 298 6.53 8.31 0.60
CA ILE A 298 5.77 7.60 1.61
C ILE A 298 6.42 6.23 1.79
N SER A 299 7.22 6.09 2.85
CA SER A 299 7.75 4.78 3.27
C SER A 299 6.61 3.81 3.62
N SER A 300 6.93 2.53 3.79
CA SER A 300 5.98 1.51 4.25
C SER A 300 5.21 1.92 5.53
N TYR A 301 5.86 2.69 6.42
CA TYR A 301 5.25 3.27 7.63
C TYR A 301 4.35 4.49 7.35
N GLY A 302 4.61 5.25 6.30
CA GLY A 302 3.76 6.37 5.91
C GLY A 302 2.38 5.90 5.38
N LEU A 303 2.33 4.74 4.73
CA LEU A 303 1.09 4.19 4.19
C LEU A 303 0.13 3.73 5.30
N THR A 304 0.66 3.11 6.35
CA THR A 304 -0.15 2.73 7.51
C THR A 304 -0.67 3.96 8.26
N ALA A 305 0.12 5.03 8.34
CA ALA A 305 -0.30 6.30 8.93
C ALA A 305 -1.44 6.97 8.13
N VAL A 306 -1.34 7.01 6.80
CA VAL A 306 -2.41 7.53 5.93
C VAL A 306 -3.68 6.70 6.06
N TYR A 307 -3.55 5.37 6.11
CA TYR A 307 -4.69 4.48 6.34
C TYR A 307 -5.40 4.77 7.67
N ILE A 308 -4.63 4.84 8.78
CA ILE A 308 -5.18 5.15 10.11
C ILE A 308 -5.86 6.52 10.09
N PHE A 309 -5.25 7.52 9.46
CA PHE A 309 -5.84 8.85 9.34
C PHE A 309 -7.20 8.81 8.64
N VAL A 310 -7.30 8.17 7.46
CA VAL A 310 -8.56 8.06 6.72
C VAL A 310 -9.63 7.35 7.55
N VAL A 311 -9.30 6.21 8.16
CA VAL A 311 -10.25 5.43 8.98
C VAL A 311 -10.72 6.22 10.20
N VAL A 312 -9.82 6.94 10.88
CA VAL A 312 -10.18 7.77 12.03
C VAL A 312 -11.04 8.96 11.63
N THR A 313 -10.72 9.64 10.53
CA THR A 313 -11.52 10.78 10.03
C THR A 313 -12.92 10.34 9.62
N VAL A 314 -13.04 9.25 8.84
CA VAL A 314 -14.35 8.69 8.46
C VAL A 314 -15.09 8.21 9.70
N GLY A 315 -14.43 7.47 10.59
CA GLY A 315 -15.03 6.98 11.83
C GLY A 315 -15.55 8.10 12.73
N SER A 316 -14.83 9.23 12.80
CA SER A 316 -15.26 10.43 13.53
C SER A 316 -16.49 11.07 12.89
N ALA A 317 -16.51 11.23 11.57
CA ALA A 317 -17.66 11.77 10.84
C ALA A 317 -18.91 10.88 11.02
N VAL A 318 -18.73 9.57 10.91
CA VAL A 318 -19.78 8.56 11.10
C VAL A 318 -20.30 8.60 12.54
N LYS A 319 -19.42 8.70 13.53
CA LYS A 319 -19.80 8.88 14.94
C LYS A 319 -20.61 10.16 15.15
N GLY A 320 -20.31 11.22 14.41
CA GLY A 320 -21.11 12.45 14.39
C GLY A 320 -22.52 12.21 13.84
N PHE A 321 -22.65 11.45 12.76
CA PHE A 321 -23.94 11.14 12.13
C PHE A 321 -24.84 10.25 13.00
N PHE A 322 -24.26 9.24 13.68
CA PHE A 322 -25.02 8.35 14.57
C PHE A 322 -25.26 8.91 15.96
N ARG A 323 -24.56 9.98 16.36
CA ARG A 323 -24.87 10.71 17.58
C ARG A 323 -26.21 11.43 17.37
N GLY A 324 -27.28 10.79 17.84
CA GLY A 324 -28.63 11.32 17.76
C GLY A 324 -28.70 12.77 18.24
N LYS A 325 -29.45 13.59 17.51
CA LYS A 325 -29.54 15.03 17.75
C LYS A 325 -30.60 15.39 18.80
N LEU A 326 -30.42 14.90 20.03
CA LEU A 326 -31.41 15.07 21.10
C LEU A 326 -31.83 16.55 21.31
N TYR A 327 -30.88 17.47 21.21
CA TYR A 327 -31.10 18.91 21.39
C TYR A 327 -31.81 19.58 20.21
N GLN A 328 -31.86 18.95 19.03
CA GLN A 328 -32.54 19.50 17.86
C GLN A 328 -34.01 19.09 17.77
N ILE A 329 -34.46 18.11 18.58
CA ILE A 329 -35.85 17.61 18.57
C ILE A 329 -36.86 18.75 18.66
N GLN A 330 -36.65 19.74 19.53
CA GLN A 330 -37.58 20.86 19.72
C GLN A 330 -37.76 21.77 18.48
N TYR A 331 -36.82 21.73 17.54
CA TYR A 331 -36.84 22.51 16.30
C TYR A 331 -37.05 21.65 15.05
N GLU A 332 -36.68 20.37 15.09
CA GLU A 332 -36.92 19.39 14.00
C GLU A 332 -38.35 18.82 14.03
N GLU A 333 -38.95 18.67 15.21
CA GLU A 333 -40.28 18.08 15.42
C GLU A 333 -41.38 19.14 15.55
N LEU A 334 -41.47 20.06 14.58
CA LEU A 334 -42.54 21.07 14.51
C LEU A 334 -43.67 20.56 13.60
N PRO A 335 -44.89 20.35 14.12
CA PRO A 335 -45.98 19.74 13.36
C PRO A 335 -46.45 20.59 12.17
N ASP A 336 -46.60 21.88 12.39
CA ASP A 336 -46.90 22.86 11.35
C ASP A 336 -45.97 24.08 11.48
N PRO A 337 -44.90 24.17 10.67
CA PRO A 337 -44.00 25.32 10.69
C PRO A 337 -44.53 26.53 9.89
N GLU A 338 -45.72 26.47 9.28
CA GLU A 338 -46.21 27.50 8.36
C GLU A 338 -46.32 28.88 8.99
N ASP A 339 -46.92 28.98 10.18
CA ASP A 339 -47.10 30.25 10.89
C ASP A 339 -45.76 30.93 11.23
N VAL A 340 -44.73 30.13 11.53
CA VAL A 340 -43.38 30.65 11.79
C VAL A 340 -42.69 31.04 10.49
N LEU A 341 -42.97 30.33 9.39
CA LEU A 341 -42.48 30.67 8.06
C LEU A 341 -43.13 31.95 7.52
N GLU A 342 -44.40 32.22 7.83
CA GLU A 342 -45.08 33.46 7.48
C GLU A 342 -44.44 34.67 8.19
N LEU A 343 -43.99 34.51 9.44
CA LEU A 343 -43.21 35.54 10.13
C LEU A 343 -41.89 35.84 9.42
N VAL A 344 -41.21 34.80 8.90
CA VAL A 344 -39.98 34.96 8.10
C VAL A 344 -40.29 35.65 6.77
N GLU A 345 -41.38 35.26 6.09
CA GLU A 345 -41.85 35.89 4.86
C GLU A 345 -42.21 37.37 5.09
N GLY A 346 -42.85 37.70 6.20
CA GLY A 346 -43.13 39.07 6.61
C GLY A 346 -41.87 39.93 6.76
N ILE A 347 -40.74 39.35 7.21
CA ILE A 347 -39.45 40.05 7.25
C ILE A 347 -38.93 40.29 5.82
N TYR A 348 -39.07 39.32 4.92
CA TYR A 348 -38.67 39.47 3.52
C TYR A 348 -39.53 40.50 2.78
N ILE A 349 -40.83 40.55 3.05
CA ILE A 349 -41.75 41.56 2.48
C ILE A 349 -41.37 42.96 2.99
N ALA A 350 -41.16 43.12 4.30
CA ALA A 350 -40.74 44.40 4.88
C ALA A 350 -39.44 44.93 4.26
N ARG A 351 -38.53 44.05 3.84
CA ARG A 351 -37.30 44.43 3.13
C ARG A 351 -37.54 44.87 1.69
N HIS A 352 -38.53 44.30 1.02
CA HIS A 352 -38.77 44.53 -0.41
C HIS A 352 -39.66 45.77 -0.68
N GLU A 353 -40.65 46.03 0.16
CA GLU A 353 -41.70 47.04 -0.13
C GLU A 353 -41.30 48.50 0.14
N HIS A 354 -40.11 48.76 0.73
CA HIS A 354 -39.50 50.09 0.90
C HIS A 354 -40.43 51.24 1.33
N TYR A 355 -41.41 50.99 2.20
CA TYR A 355 -42.31 52.01 2.74
C TYR A 355 -41.70 52.78 3.92
N VAL A 356 -42.32 53.89 4.31
CA VAL A 356 -41.83 54.73 5.44
C VAL A 356 -41.93 53.93 6.74
N GLY A 357 -40.79 53.62 7.36
CA GLY A 357 -40.74 52.85 8.60
C GLY A 357 -40.48 51.34 8.43
N HIS A 358 -40.32 50.85 7.20
CA HIS A 358 -40.08 49.42 6.92
C HIS A 358 -38.92 48.80 7.71
N LEU A 359 -37.82 49.53 7.94
CA LEU A 359 -36.70 49.08 8.77
C LEU A 359 -37.08 48.86 10.25
N LYS A 360 -37.99 49.68 10.78
CA LYS A 360 -38.47 49.52 12.17
C LYS A 360 -39.35 48.29 12.29
N ASP A 361 -40.19 48.05 11.29
CA ASP A 361 -41.05 46.87 11.25
C ASP A 361 -40.24 45.59 11.02
N GLU A 362 -39.19 45.64 10.18
CA GLU A 362 -38.21 44.55 10.00
C GLU A 362 -37.63 44.10 11.35
N VAL A 363 -37.11 45.03 12.16
CA VAL A 363 -36.58 44.71 13.50
C VAL A 363 -37.67 44.15 14.41
N ARG A 364 -38.87 44.74 14.39
CA ARG A 364 -39.98 44.33 15.27
C ARG A 364 -40.46 42.90 14.97
N ILE A 365 -40.56 42.54 13.69
CA ILE A 365 -40.95 41.19 13.28
C ILE A 365 -39.81 40.21 13.62
N PHE A 366 -38.56 40.58 13.37
CA PHE A 366 -37.39 39.77 13.76
C PHE A 366 -37.32 39.51 15.28
N GLU A 367 -37.53 40.52 16.12
CA GLU A 367 -37.61 40.35 17.57
C GLU A 367 -38.74 39.41 17.99
N THR A 368 -39.86 39.45 17.28
CA THR A 368 -41.01 38.57 17.51
C THR A 368 -40.67 37.13 17.14
N LEU A 369 -40.02 36.91 16.00
CA LEU A 369 -39.50 35.60 15.58
C LEU A 369 -38.54 35.01 16.63
N VAL A 370 -37.56 35.79 17.08
CA VAL A 370 -36.61 35.36 18.11
C VAL A 370 -37.31 35.03 19.44
N ARG A 371 -38.35 35.78 19.81
CA ARG A 371 -39.13 35.53 21.03
C ARG A 371 -39.87 34.20 20.96
N VAL A 372 -40.47 33.88 19.81
CA VAL A 372 -41.17 32.60 19.58
C VAL A 372 -40.19 31.43 19.64
N LEU A 373 -39.03 31.54 18.98
CA LEU A 373 -38.01 30.47 18.95
C LEU A 373 -37.29 30.27 20.29
N ARG A 374 -37.30 31.27 21.17
CA ARG A 374 -36.70 31.20 22.51
C ARG A 374 -37.55 30.42 23.51
N SER A 375 -38.88 30.42 23.35
CA SER A 375 -39.79 29.75 24.29
C SER A 375 -40.43 28.52 23.62
N PRO A 376 -40.07 27.30 24.04
CA PRO A 376 -40.63 26.09 23.45
C PRO A 376 -42.14 25.97 23.67
N GLU A 377 -42.67 26.54 24.77
CA GLU A 377 -44.11 26.55 25.03
C GLU A 377 -44.88 27.42 24.04
N THR A 378 -44.32 28.57 23.65
CA THR A 378 -44.95 29.42 22.63
C THR A 378 -44.80 28.80 21.25
N LEU A 379 -43.66 28.18 20.97
CA LEU A 379 -43.42 27.48 19.72
C LEU A 379 -44.44 26.36 19.51
N ILE A 380 -44.66 25.50 20.51
CA ILE A 380 -45.66 24.42 20.46
C ILE A 380 -47.09 24.97 20.31
N LYS A 381 -47.41 26.11 20.95
CA LYS A 381 -48.74 26.72 20.80
C LYS A 381 -49.00 27.24 19.39
N VAL A 382 -47.96 27.75 18.72
CA VAL A 382 -48.05 28.27 17.35
C VAL A 382 -48.04 27.11 16.34
N THR A 383 -47.13 26.15 16.48
CA THR A 383 -46.97 25.05 15.50
C THR A 383 -47.87 23.85 15.73
N GLY A 384 -48.76 23.91 16.72
CA GLY A 384 -49.65 22.81 17.12
C GLY A 384 -49.04 21.78 18.07
N THR A 385 -49.92 21.06 18.77
CA THR A 385 -49.56 20.09 19.84
C THR A 385 -49.36 18.65 19.35
N ASN A 386 -49.74 18.33 18.12
CA ASN A 386 -49.74 16.97 17.60
C ASN A 386 -48.40 16.61 16.96
N ILE A 387 -47.66 15.63 17.48
CA ILE A 387 -46.35 15.17 16.96
C ILE A 387 -46.40 14.79 15.46
N ILE A 388 -47.57 14.41 14.95
CA ILE A 388 -47.82 14.24 13.52
C ILE A 388 -49.15 14.94 13.22
N HIS A 389 -49.12 16.06 12.48
CA HIS A 389 -50.34 16.69 12.00
C HIS A 389 -50.92 15.84 10.84
N ILE A 390 -51.60 14.74 11.17
CA ILE A 390 -52.53 14.14 10.23
C ILE A 390 -53.78 15.02 10.30
N PRO A 391 -54.15 15.76 9.25
CA PRO A 391 -55.39 16.53 9.27
C PRO A 391 -56.52 15.56 9.59
N THR A 392 -57.16 15.74 10.74
CA THR A 392 -58.34 14.96 11.07
C THR A 392 -59.41 15.30 10.02
N ALA A 393 -60.19 14.31 9.60
CA ALA A 393 -61.14 14.43 8.49
C ALA A 393 -62.23 15.53 8.64
N LYS A 394 -62.20 16.32 9.71
CA LYS A 394 -63.13 17.42 9.97
C LYS A 394 -62.70 18.78 9.40
N GLU A 395 -61.44 18.97 8.99
CA GLU A 395 -60.97 20.26 8.39
C GLU A 395 -61.18 20.37 6.88
N LYS A 396 -61.74 19.34 6.22
CA LYS A 396 -62.10 19.40 4.78
C LYS A 396 -63.51 19.94 4.52
N LEU A 397 -64.24 20.31 5.57
CA LEU A 397 -65.59 20.83 5.50
C LEU A 397 -65.67 22.03 6.45
N ASP A 398 -65.07 23.14 6.04
CA ASP A 398 -65.58 24.50 6.26
C ASP A 398 -64.93 25.45 5.24
#